data_AF-A0A8E4EN86-F1
#
_entry.id   AF-A0A8E4EN86-F1
#
_cell.length_a   1.000
_cell.length_b   1.000
_cell.length_c   1.000
_cell.angle_alpha   90.00
_cell.angle_beta   90.00
_cell.angle_gamma   90.00
#
_symmetry.space_group_name_H-M   'P 1'
#
loop_
_entity.id
_entity.type
_entity.pdbx_description
1 polymer ?
#
loop_
_entity_poly.entity_id
_entity_poly.type
_entity_poly.pdbx_seq_one_letter_code
_entity_poly.pdbx_strand_id
1 'polypeptide(L)'
;MTVRRGRRLRERPPAPEALAILDTVTSLLDGGSENEQLHAIRLAVAAFRMPCGDISALVRRLIEIPAPLNLQRDLYVALALSGERLQVDAIQSCIRALFAESETKPWVLGDHHSAFFGWVELLAFSERPAAILDEVAALEQPHLKQPYQMRGLLSALGASAEPDVEDVLLQFAALIPGLAQQHEWLAALSTRGTDSSGRALLQLLRDGAFDDPGYRDIEALRAHLAQLAKNHIEFRADMLGLLEHLDKGILASAIERALLMLSDTESILSLVRYYARTGRSGDGLYISIRKIAMDERPSAQFSGAVTLFPVPVDDLRRRLFSLALTQTSEAGVARQCLALIDGIRDDYGYPESEARHPDIRSGQPWPLLAPAA
;
A
#
# COMPACT_ATOMS: atom_id res chain seq x y z
N MET A 1 14.86 -0.61 5.97
CA MET A 1 14.96 -1.65 7.03
C MET A 1 13.67 -2.47 6.95
N THR A 2 13.70 -3.73 6.49
CA THR A 2 12.43 -4.46 6.23
C THR A 2 12.29 -5.68 7.14
N VAL A 3 11.51 -5.54 8.22
CA VAL A 3 11.27 -6.59 9.24
C VAL A 3 10.54 -7.82 8.71
N ARG A 4 9.87 -7.71 7.56
CA ARG A 4 9.36 -8.87 6.78
C ARG A 4 10.45 -9.89 6.42
N ARG A 5 11.73 -9.48 6.35
CA ARG A 5 12.88 -10.39 6.18
C ARG A 5 13.24 -11.08 7.51
N GLY A 6 13.10 -10.39 8.64
CA GLY A 6 13.45 -10.89 9.98
C GLY A 6 12.57 -12.03 10.48
N ARG A 7 11.23 -11.90 10.39
CA ARG A 7 10.34 -13.01 10.79
C ARG A 7 10.61 -14.31 10.00
N ARG A 8 10.95 -14.18 8.70
CA ARG A 8 11.37 -15.32 7.86
C ARG A 8 12.74 -15.89 8.25
N LEU A 9 13.61 -15.12 8.90
CA LEU A 9 14.89 -15.61 9.44
C LEU A 9 14.67 -16.41 10.73
N ARG A 10 13.71 -16.03 11.58
CA ARG A 10 13.35 -16.80 12.78
C ARG A 10 12.69 -18.14 12.46
N GLU A 11 11.93 -18.21 11.37
CA GLU A 11 11.31 -19.45 10.86
C GLU A 11 12.30 -20.40 10.16
N ARG A 12 13.55 -19.95 9.91
CA ARG A 12 14.59 -20.77 9.30
C ARG A 12 15.38 -21.54 10.36
N PRO A 13 15.92 -22.71 10.02
CA PRO A 13 16.84 -23.41 10.91
C PRO A 13 18.05 -22.51 11.22
N PRO A 14 18.58 -22.53 12.45
CA PRO A 14 19.73 -21.72 12.82
C PRO A 14 20.93 -21.98 11.91
N ALA A 15 21.62 -20.92 11.50
CA ALA A 15 22.85 -21.04 10.73
C ALA A 15 24.00 -21.47 11.66
N PRO A 16 24.83 -22.47 11.28
CA PRO A 16 25.97 -22.91 12.10
C PRO A 16 26.93 -21.77 12.47
N GLU A 17 27.15 -20.83 11.55
CA GLU A 17 28.01 -19.66 11.75
C GLU A 17 27.42 -18.71 12.80
N ALA A 18 26.09 -18.54 12.79
CA ALA A 18 25.42 -17.72 13.78
C ALA A 18 25.56 -18.34 15.17
N LEU A 19 25.32 -19.64 15.31
CA LEU A 19 25.47 -20.36 16.59
C LEU A 19 26.90 -20.25 17.14
N ALA A 20 27.92 -20.46 16.30
CA ALA A 20 29.32 -20.34 16.72
C ALA A 20 29.67 -18.93 17.24
N ILE A 21 29.12 -17.88 16.61
CA ILE A 21 29.28 -16.51 17.10
C ILE A 21 28.55 -16.34 18.44
N LEU A 22 27.33 -16.85 18.59
CA LEU A 22 26.56 -16.73 19.85
C LEU A 22 27.21 -17.49 21.02
N ASP A 23 27.86 -18.63 20.77
CA ASP A 23 28.65 -19.34 21.79
C ASP A 23 29.83 -18.48 22.27
N THR A 24 30.48 -17.79 21.34
CA THR A 24 31.56 -16.85 21.65
C THR A 24 31.04 -15.65 22.45
N VAL A 25 29.89 -15.09 22.05
CA VAL A 25 29.21 -14.01 22.79
C VAL A 25 28.95 -14.46 24.23
N THR A 26 28.38 -15.64 24.43
CA THR A 26 28.07 -16.17 25.77
C THR A 26 29.32 -16.28 26.63
N SER A 27 30.41 -16.81 26.06
CA SER A 27 31.71 -16.95 26.76
C SER A 27 32.29 -15.59 27.18
N LEU A 28 32.18 -14.57 26.33
CA LEU A 28 32.64 -13.21 26.63
C LEU A 28 31.80 -12.53 27.73
N LEU A 29 30.48 -12.77 27.73
CA LEU A 29 29.59 -12.25 28.77
C LEU A 29 29.89 -12.87 30.14
N ASP A 30 30.35 -14.11 30.17
CA ASP A 30 30.73 -14.81 31.40
C ASP A 30 32.13 -14.38 31.91
N GLY A 31 33.01 -13.91 31.02
CA GLY A 31 34.34 -13.35 31.34
C GLY A 31 34.28 -12.00 32.07
N GLY A 32 33.24 -11.21 31.80
CA GLY A 32 32.79 -10.12 32.67
C GLY A 32 33.57 -8.79 32.60
N SER A 33 34.62 -8.65 31.78
CA SER A 33 35.26 -7.34 31.60
C SER A 33 34.42 -6.42 30.71
N GLU A 34 34.47 -5.11 30.95
CA GLU A 34 33.71 -4.12 30.18
C GLU A 34 34.02 -4.19 28.67
N ASN A 35 35.31 -4.34 28.31
CA ASN A 35 35.72 -4.47 26.91
C ASN A 35 35.19 -5.76 26.27
N GLU A 36 35.17 -6.87 27.00
CA GLU A 36 34.60 -8.14 26.51
C GLU A 36 33.09 -8.04 26.34
N GLN A 37 32.39 -7.38 27.27
CA GLN A 37 30.95 -7.13 27.17
C GLN A 37 30.60 -6.26 25.95
N LEU A 38 31.35 -5.18 25.71
CA LEU A 38 31.16 -4.35 24.52
C LEU A 38 31.50 -5.10 23.23
N HIS A 39 32.53 -5.97 23.26
CA HIS A 39 32.85 -6.83 22.12
C HIS A 39 31.76 -7.87 21.86
N ALA A 40 31.17 -8.44 22.92
CA ALA A 40 30.06 -9.37 22.85
C ALA A 40 28.84 -8.75 22.14
N ILE A 41 28.50 -7.48 22.44
CA ILE A 41 27.42 -6.77 21.74
C ILE A 41 27.72 -6.66 20.24
N ARG A 42 28.96 -6.29 19.85
CA ARG A 42 29.34 -6.16 18.43
C ARG A 42 29.22 -7.49 17.67
N LEU A 43 29.62 -8.58 18.31
CA LEU A 43 29.48 -9.93 17.74
C LEU A 43 28.01 -10.34 17.63
N ALA A 44 27.19 -10.04 18.65
CA ALA A 44 25.76 -10.31 18.63
C ALA A 44 25.04 -9.56 17.51
N VAL A 45 25.40 -8.29 17.25
CA VAL A 45 24.87 -7.50 16.12
C VAL A 45 25.12 -8.20 14.78
N ALA A 46 26.29 -8.80 14.60
CA ALA A 46 26.59 -9.56 13.38
C ALA A 46 25.79 -10.87 13.32
N ALA A 47 25.70 -11.60 14.43
CA ALA A 47 24.95 -12.86 14.52
C ALA A 47 23.47 -12.68 14.19
N PHE A 48 22.80 -11.69 14.78
CA PHE A 48 21.35 -11.47 14.63
C PHE A 48 20.91 -11.08 13.20
N ARG A 49 21.85 -10.81 12.29
CA ARG A 49 21.57 -10.65 10.86
C ARG A 49 21.39 -11.99 10.12
N MET A 50 21.60 -13.10 10.82
CA MET A 50 21.48 -14.48 10.35
C MET A 50 20.38 -15.22 11.14
N PRO A 51 19.87 -16.37 10.63
CA PRO A 51 18.96 -17.23 11.39
C PRO A 51 19.63 -17.72 12.68
N CYS A 52 19.16 -17.26 13.83
CA CYS A 52 19.75 -17.58 15.14
C CYS A 52 18.90 -18.55 15.98
N GLY A 53 17.67 -18.86 15.56
CA GLY A 53 16.72 -19.58 16.42
C GLY A 53 16.21 -18.70 17.58
N ASP A 54 16.04 -19.30 18.76
CA ASP A 54 15.60 -18.58 19.96
C ASP A 54 16.77 -17.89 20.67
N ILE A 55 16.76 -16.55 20.63
CA ILE A 55 17.79 -15.70 21.23
C ILE A 55 17.30 -14.98 22.50
N SER A 56 16.09 -15.26 22.98
CA SER A 56 15.40 -14.45 24.00
C SER A 56 16.17 -14.32 25.33
N ALA A 57 16.88 -15.36 25.74
CA ALA A 57 17.69 -15.34 26.96
C ALA A 57 18.94 -14.46 26.82
N LEU A 58 19.61 -14.57 25.67
CA LEU A 58 20.82 -13.80 25.38
C LEU A 58 20.51 -12.32 25.17
N VAL A 59 19.40 -12.01 24.50
CA VAL A 59 18.92 -10.63 24.29
C VAL A 59 18.72 -9.90 25.62
N ARG A 60 18.09 -10.56 26.61
CA ARG A 60 17.91 -9.97 27.96
C ARG A 60 19.24 -9.60 28.60
N ARG A 61 20.23 -10.51 28.56
CA ARG A 61 21.57 -10.23 29.08
C ARG A 61 22.24 -9.07 28.36
N LEU A 62 22.15 -9.02 27.03
CA LEU A 62 22.82 -8.00 26.21
C LEU A 62 22.24 -6.59 26.40
N ILE A 63 20.93 -6.47 26.62
CA ILE A 63 20.26 -5.16 26.81
C ILE A 63 20.63 -4.54 28.16
N GLU A 64 20.92 -5.35 29.17
CA GLU A 64 21.30 -4.88 30.52
C GLU A 64 22.73 -4.29 30.58
N ILE A 65 23.56 -4.52 29.55
CA ILE A 65 24.94 -4.06 29.51
C ILE A 65 24.97 -2.55 29.24
N PRO A 66 25.62 -1.75 30.11
CA PRO A 66 25.89 -0.34 29.83
C PRO A 66 26.75 -0.23 28.57
N ALA A 67 26.24 0.44 27.55
CA ALA A 67 26.95 0.60 26.28
C ALA A 67 26.69 1.99 25.68
N PRO A 68 27.63 2.52 24.88
CA PRO A 68 27.41 3.74 24.12
C PRO A 68 26.14 3.66 23.27
N LEU A 69 25.39 4.77 23.17
CA LEU A 69 24.08 4.80 22.50
C LEU A 69 24.13 4.33 21.04
N ASN A 70 25.21 4.59 20.31
CA ASN A 70 25.36 4.09 18.94
C ASN A 70 25.44 2.55 18.89
N LEU A 71 26.17 1.93 19.81
CA LEU A 71 26.29 0.48 19.89
C LEU A 71 24.98 -0.16 20.36
N GLN A 72 24.28 0.47 21.31
CA GLN A 72 22.93 0.05 21.69
C GLN A 72 21.98 0.12 20.49
N ARG A 73 21.99 1.22 19.73
CA ARG A 73 21.15 1.36 18.54
C ARG A 73 21.41 0.24 17.53
N ASP A 74 22.68 -0.07 17.25
CA ASP A 74 23.04 -1.15 16.34
C ASP A 74 22.49 -2.51 16.79
N LEU A 75 22.51 -2.77 18.11
CA LEU A 75 21.89 -3.94 18.72
C LEU A 75 20.37 -3.96 18.48
N TYR A 76 19.64 -2.91 18.80
CA TYR A 76 18.19 -2.84 18.59
C TYR A 76 17.79 -2.96 17.12
N VAL A 77 18.57 -2.36 16.21
CA VAL A 77 18.37 -2.52 14.76
C VAL A 77 18.54 -3.99 14.36
N ALA A 78 19.57 -4.67 14.85
CA ALA A 78 19.80 -6.08 14.56
C ALA A 78 18.67 -6.97 15.11
N LEU A 79 18.17 -6.65 16.31
CA LEU A 79 17.02 -7.34 16.91
C LEU A 79 15.75 -7.18 16.07
N ALA A 80 15.40 -5.96 15.67
CA ALA A 80 14.26 -5.71 14.78
C ALA A 80 14.41 -6.49 13.45
N LEU A 81 15.61 -6.46 12.86
CA LEU A 81 15.92 -7.18 11.62
C LEU A 81 15.93 -8.71 11.78
N SER A 82 16.11 -9.24 12.98
CA SER A 82 15.96 -10.66 13.30
C SER A 82 14.49 -11.08 13.51
N GLY A 83 13.57 -10.10 13.54
CA GLY A 83 12.14 -10.32 13.77
C GLY A 83 11.75 -10.36 15.24
N GLU A 84 12.63 -9.96 16.16
CA GLU A 84 12.27 -9.78 17.56
C GLU A 84 11.39 -8.55 17.75
N ARG A 85 10.40 -8.69 18.64
CA ARG A 85 9.49 -7.60 19.02
C ARG A 85 10.17 -6.78 20.11
N LEU A 86 10.34 -5.48 19.86
CA LEU A 86 11.09 -4.60 20.77
C LEU A 86 10.22 -4.08 21.92
N GLN A 87 10.85 -3.80 23.06
CA GLN A 87 10.17 -3.17 24.20
C GLN A 87 10.15 -1.65 24.06
N VAL A 88 8.98 -1.05 24.23
CA VAL A 88 8.79 0.40 24.05
C VAL A 88 9.57 1.20 25.10
N ASP A 89 9.50 0.79 26.36
CA ASP A 89 10.12 1.51 27.48
C ASP A 89 11.64 1.55 27.38
N ALA A 90 12.23 0.50 26.80
CA ALA A 90 13.66 0.41 26.60
C ALA A 90 14.13 1.38 25.51
N ILE A 91 13.41 1.47 24.39
CA ILE A 91 13.69 2.44 23.32
C ILE A 91 13.51 3.88 23.83
N GLN A 92 12.41 4.16 24.54
CA GLN A 92 12.15 5.49 25.08
C GLN A 92 13.19 5.90 26.13
N SER A 93 13.74 4.95 26.90
CA SER A 93 14.86 5.21 27.81
C SER A 93 16.12 5.63 27.05
N CYS A 94 16.44 4.98 25.92
CA CYS A 94 17.54 5.40 25.05
C CYS A 94 17.29 6.78 24.40
N ILE A 95 16.06 7.10 24.02
CA ILE A 95 15.69 8.43 23.50
C ILE A 95 15.91 9.51 24.57
N ARG A 96 15.44 9.28 25.82
CA ARG A 96 15.68 10.20 26.94
C ARG A 96 17.17 10.39 27.23
N ALA A 97 17.94 9.31 27.23
CA ALA A 97 19.39 9.36 27.41
C ALA A 97 20.09 10.16 26.29
N LEU A 98 19.63 10.02 25.04
CA LEU A 98 20.12 10.81 23.90
C LEU A 98 19.88 12.31 24.11
N PHE A 99 18.67 12.70 24.52
CA PHE A 99 18.37 14.11 24.78
C PHE A 99 19.17 14.65 25.97
N ALA A 100 19.31 13.87 27.05
CA ALA A 100 20.16 14.25 28.18
C ALA A 100 21.64 14.45 27.76
N GLU A 101 22.18 13.58 26.89
CA GLU A 101 23.54 13.78 26.37
C GLU A 101 23.63 15.04 25.49
N SER A 102 22.58 15.34 24.72
CA SER A 102 22.53 16.49 23.81
C SER A 102 22.58 17.84 24.51
N GLU A 103 22.18 17.93 25.79
CA GLU A 103 22.32 19.14 26.61
C GLU A 103 23.79 19.56 26.75
N THR A 104 24.70 18.58 26.78
CA THR A 104 26.15 18.82 26.90
C THR A 104 26.87 18.75 25.56
N LYS A 105 26.37 17.93 24.64
CA LYS A 105 26.98 17.66 23.33
C LYS A 105 25.94 17.76 22.22
N PRO A 106 25.57 18.96 21.75
CA PRO A 106 24.46 19.12 20.79
C PRO A 106 24.61 18.32 19.49
N TRP A 107 25.85 18.04 19.06
CA TRP A 107 26.14 17.27 17.85
C TRP A 107 25.72 15.79 17.91
N VAL A 108 25.42 15.22 19.09
CA VAL A 108 24.99 13.82 19.21
C VAL A 108 23.62 13.54 18.58
N LEU A 109 22.78 14.57 18.43
CA LEU A 109 21.51 14.47 17.71
C LEU A 109 21.72 14.32 16.20
N GLY A 110 22.89 14.72 15.69
CA GLY A 110 23.22 14.77 14.27
C GLY A 110 22.42 15.84 13.52
N ASP A 111 22.71 15.97 12.23
CA ASP A 111 21.99 16.88 11.34
C ASP A 111 20.49 16.53 11.35
N HIS A 112 19.65 17.57 11.52
CA HIS A 112 18.20 17.45 11.59
C HIS A 112 17.69 16.36 12.56
N HIS A 113 18.40 16.12 13.66
CA HIS A 113 18.02 15.12 14.66
C HIS A 113 17.95 13.68 14.10
N SER A 114 18.78 13.36 13.11
CA SER A 114 18.85 12.02 12.49
C SER A 114 19.11 10.89 13.48
N ALA A 115 19.82 11.14 14.60
CA ALA A 115 20.00 10.14 15.65
C ALA A 115 18.68 9.84 16.38
N PHE A 116 17.88 10.86 16.68
CA PHE A 116 16.56 10.73 17.30
C PHE A 116 15.60 9.98 16.39
N PHE A 117 15.46 10.40 15.13
CA PHE A 117 14.58 9.70 14.17
C PHE A 117 14.98 8.24 13.99
N GLY A 118 16.28 7.97 14.01
CA GLY A 118 16.81 6.62 14.01
C GLY A 118 16.39 5.72 15.17
N TRP A 119 16.11 6.29 16.35
CA TRP A 119 15.54 5.57 17.49
C TRP A 119 14.02 5.45 17.38
N VAL A 120 13.33 6.53 16.97
CA VAL A 120 11.87 6.51 16.77
C VAL A 120 11.45 5.49 15.71
N GLU A 121 12.25 5.31 14.66
CA GLU A 121 12.04 4.25 13.64
C GLU A 121 11.96 2.84 14.25
N LEU A 122 12.66 2.57 15.34
CA LEU A 122 12.63 1.26 16.01
C LEU A 122 11.29 1.02 16.72
N LEU A 123 10.57 2.07 17.13
CA LEU A 123 9.26 1.95 17.74
C LEU A 123 8.24 1.31 16.78
N ALA A 124 8.44 1.42 15.46
CA ALA A 124 7.59 0.77 14.47
C ALA A 124 7.59 -0.77 14.62
N PHE A 125 8.63 -1.33 15.23
CA PHE A 125 8.82 -2.76 15.48
C PHE A 125 8.68 -3.13 16.96
N SER A 126 8.20 -2.19 17.77
CA SER A 126 7.94 -2.41 19.19
C SER A 126 6.57 -3.04 19.44
N GLU A 127 6.33 -3.43 20.68
CA GLU A 127 5.02 -3.89 21.13
C GLU A 127 3.91 -2.82 21.09
N ARG A 128 4.27 -1.55 20.93
CA ARG A 128 3.34 -0.40 20.85
C ARG A 128 3.84 0.65 19.84
N PRO A 129 3.61 0.45 18.53
CA PRO A 129 4.01 1.42 17.50
C PRO A 129 3.41 2.81 17.66
N ALA A 130 2.27 2.93 18.33
CA ALA A 130 1.60 4.20 18.59
C ALA A 130 2.46 5.21 19.37
N ALA A 131 3.47 4.75 20.12
CA ALA A 131 4.41 5.62 20.83
C ALA A 131 5.19 6.56 19.88
N ILE A 132 5.29 6.25 18.58
CA ILE A 132 5.86 7.16 17.57
C ILE A 132 5.13 8.51 17.58
N LEU A 133 3.81 8.49 17.72
CA LEU A 133 2.99 9.70 17.69
C LEU A 133 3.36 10.63 18.85
N ASP A 134 3.56 10.08 20.04
CA ASP A 134 3.93 10.84 21.23
C ASP A 134 5.32 11.48 21.08
N GLU A 135 6.31 10.69 20.65
CA GLU A 135 7.70 11.17 20.45
C GLU A 135 7.77 12.27 19.38
N VAL A 136 7.04 12.12 18.27
CA VAL A 136 7.03 13.15 17.21
C VAL A 136 6.21 14.36 17.63
N ALA A 137 5.09 14.18 18.35
CA ALA A 137 4.29 15.28 18.86
C ALA A 137 5.08 16.17 19.84
N ALA A 138 5.94 15.56 20.67
CA ALA A 138 6.79 16.23 21.64
C ALA A 138 7.88 17.13 21.01
N LEU A 139 8.19 16.97 19.73
CA LEU A 139 9.15 17.86 19.05
C LEU A 139 8.62 19.30 18.98
N GLU A 140 9.34 20.23 19.58
CA GLU A 140 8.97 21.65 19.58
C GLU A 140 9.29 22.32 18.23
N GLN A 141 10.32 21.86 17.51
CA GLN A 141 10.81 22.55 16.32
C GLN A 141 9.99 22.18 15.07
N PRO A 142 9.31 23.14 14.41
CA PRO A 142 8.44 22.85 13.26
C PRO A 142 9.15 22.28 12.03
N HIS A 143 10.44 22.58 11.86
CA HIS A 143 11.23 22.08 10.73
C HIS A 143 11.55 20.58 10.85
N LEU A 144 11.45 20.00 12.05
CA LEU A 144 11.57 18.57 12.27
C LEU A 144 10.26 17.84 11.96
N LYS A 145 9.12 18.54 12.02
CA LYS A 145 7.79 18.04 11.67
C LYS A 145 7.48 18.15 10.17
N GLN A 146 8.51 18.16 9.32
CA GLN A 146 8.35 18.26 7.88
C GLN A 146 8.17 16.87 7.26
N PRO A 147 7.33 16.69 6.22
CA PRO A 147 7.06 15.37 5.64
C PRO A 147 8.32 14.61 5.19
N TYR A 148 9.35 15.30 4.68
CA TYR A 148 10.58 14.65 4.23
C TYR A 148 11.40 14.03 5.38
N GLN A 149 11.31 14.58 6.60
CA GLN A 149 11.94 14.01 7.80
C GLN A 149 11.28 12.69 8.22
N MET A 150 10.02 12.49 7.83
CA MET A 150 9.22 11.31 8.21
C MET A 150 9.42 10.12 7.27
N ARG A 151 10.15 10.25 6.17
CA ARG A 151 10.29 9.18 5.15
C ARG A 151 10.84 7.87 5.72
N GLY A 152 11.84 7.97 6.59
CA GLY A 152 12.41 6.81 7.28
C GLY A 152 11.38 6.12 8.18
N LEU A 153 10.62 6.90 8.96
CA LEU A 153 9.53 6.42 9.80
C LEU A 153 8.41 5.76 9.01
N LEU A 154 7.95 6.38 7.91
CA LEU A 154 6.93 5.82 7.03
C LEU A 154 7.37 4.49 6.42
N SER A 155 8.63 4.42 5.99
CA SER A 155 9.23 3.18 5.49
C SER A 155 9.30 2.09 6.55
N ALA A 156 9.62 2.44 7.81
CA ALA A 156 9.66 1.52 8.93
C ALA A 156 8.25 1.01 9.29
N LEU A 157 7.25 1.89 9.33
CA LEU A 157 5.84 1.54 9.53
C LEU A 157 5.33 0.60 8.44
N GLY A 158 5.61 0.89 7.16
CA GLY A 158 5.24 0.00 6.05
C GLY A 158 5.93 -1.39 6.09
N ALA A 159 7.10 -1.47 6.74
CA ALA A 159 7.79 -2.72 6.97
C ALA A 159 7.31 -3.49 8.21
N SER A 160 6.57 -2.84 9.11
CA SER A 160 6.11 -3.41 10.36
C SER A 160 5.00 -4.45 10.13
N ALA A 161 4.99 -5.45 10.99
CA ALA A 161 3.98 -6.51 11.02
C ALA A 161 3.00 -6.35 12.20
N GLU A 162 3.11 -5.27 12.95
CA GLU A 162 2.22 -4.98 14.07
C GLU A 162 0.82 -4.59 13.57
N PRO A 163 -0.25 -5.00 14.28
CA PRO A 163 -1.64 -4.79 13.83
C PRO A 163 -2.04 -3.32 13.84
N ASP A 164 -1.60 -2.56 14.84
CA ASP A 164 -2.05 -1.17 15.08
C ASP A 164 -1.39 -0.15 14.13
N VAL A 165 -0.48 -0.58 13.25
CA VAL A 165 0.29 0.28 12.35
C VAL A 165 -0.60 1.09 11.41
N GLU A 166 -1.75 0.53 11.01
CA GLU A 166 -2.70 1.24 10.16
C GLU A 166 -3.26 2.47 10.86
N ASP A 167 -3.76 2.30 12.09
CA ASP A 167 -4.28 3.41 12.90
C ASP A 167 -3.20 4.46 13.17
N VAL A 168 -1.96 4.01 13.39
CA VAL A 168 -0.81 4.91 13.54
C VAL A 168 -0.57 5.71 12.26
N LEU A 169 -0.58 5.10 11.07
CA LEU A 169 -0.41 5.81 9.80
C LEU A 169 -1.50 6.85 9.56
N LEU A 170 -2.75 6.54 9.91
CA LEU A 170 -3.88 7.46 9.78
C LEU A 170 -3.78 8.64 10.76
N GLN A 171 -3.50 8.37 12.03
CA GLN A 171 -3.29 9.42 13.04
C GLN A 171 -2.07 10.29 12.69
N PHE A 172 -1.03 9.68 12.12
CA PHE A 172 0.18 10.41 11.77
C PHE A 172 -0.05 11.38 10.61
N ALA A 173 -0.88 11.00 9.64
CA ALA A 173 -1.32 11.89 8.57
C ALA A 173 -2.12 13.10 9.10
N ALA A 174 -2.90 12.92 10.17
CA ALA A 174 -3.60 14.02 10.83
C ALA A 174 -2.64 14.91 11.65
N LEU A 175 -1.60 14.32 12.26
CA LEU A 175 -0.62 15.05 13.08
C LEU A 175 0.30 15.95 12.25
N ILE A 176 0.68 15.51 11.04
CA ILE A 176 1.66 16.21 10.19
C ILE A 176 1.00 16.64 8.87
N PRO A 177 0.74 17.95 8.69
CA PRO A 177 0.17 18.47 7.44
C PRO A 177 1.00 18.08 6.21
N GLY A 178 0.35 17.61 5.15
CA GLY A 178 1.00 17.19 3.90
C GLY A 178 1.68 15.82 3.95
N LEU A 179 1.63 15.10 5.08
CA LEU A 179 2.24 13.76 5.18
C LEU A 179 1.55 12.74 4.27
N ALA A 180 0.21 12.79 4.18
CA ALA A 180 -0.57 11.90 3.31
C ALA A 180 -0.23 12.06 1.81
N GLN A 181 0.37 13.18 1.43
CA GLN A 181 0.81 13.44 0.06
C GLN A 181 2.19 12.83 -0.26
N GLN A 182 2.88 12.24 0.72
CA GLN A 182 4.15 11.56 0.49
C GLN A 182 3.93 10.16 -0.10
N HIS A 183 4.72 9.82 -1.11
CA HIS A 183 4.77 8.49 -1.71
C HIS A 183 4.92 7.39 -0.64
N GLU A 184 5.84 7.60 0.31
CA GLU A 184 6.14 6.63 1.37
C GLU A 184 4.96 6.36 2.29
N TRP A 185 4.08 7.34 2.51
CA TRP A 185 2.88 7.17 3.33
C TRP A 185 1.87 6.28 2.62
N LEU A 186 1.58 6.58 1.35
CA LEU A 186 0.68 5.75 0.55
C LEU A 186 1.23 4.34 0.36
N ALA A 187 2.54 4.21 0.12
CA ALA A 187 3.21 2.91 0.01
C ALA A 187 3.07 2.11 1.31
N ALA A 188 3.29 2.73 2.47
CA ALA A 188 3.15 2.09 3.78
C ALA A 188 1.71 1.63 4.04
N LEU A 189 0.72 2.50 3.81
CA LEU A 189 -0.69 2.16 3.96
C LEU A 189 -1.10 1.04 2.99
N SER A 190 -0.58 1.08 1.75
CA SER A 190 -0.88 0.08 0.73
C SER A 190 -0.40 -1.32 1.12
N THR A 191 0.62 -1.42 1.98
CA THR A 191 1.07 -2.72 2.49
C THR A 191 0.09 -3.39 3.45
N ARG A 192 -0.88 -2.63 3.98
CA ARG A 192 -1.93 -3.12 4.86
C ARG A 192 -3.04 -3.77 4.08
N GLY A 193 -3.54 -3.09 3.04
CA GLY A 193 -4.51 -3.64 2.10
C GLY A 193 -5.80 -4.10 2.76
N THR A 194 -6.29 -3.38 3.77
CA THR A 194 -7.51 -3.68 4.54
C THR A 194 -8.70 -2.83 4.05
N ASP A 195 -9.92 -3.24 4.39
CA ASP A 195 -11.13 -2.44 4.13
C ASP A 195 -11.11 -1.07 4.82
N SER A 196 -10.65 -1.02 6.08
CA SER A 196 -10.54 0.20 6.85
C SER A 196 -9.56 1.19 6.20
N SER A 197 -8.42 0.72 5.70
CA SER A 197 -7.46 1.57 4.99
C SER A 197 -8.05 2.18 3.71
N GLY A 198 -8.86 1.41 2.99
CA GLY A 198 -9.60 1.89 1.82
C GLY A 198 -10.61 2.97 2.17
N ARG A 199 -11.45 2.74 3.19
CA ARG A 199 -12.45 3.72 3.64
C ARG A 199 -11.78 5.02 4.11
N ALA A 200 -10.66 4.92 4.82
CA ALA A 200 -9.88 6.08 5.24
C ALA A 200 -9.31 6.88 4.04
N LEU A 201 -8.83 6.21 2.99
CA LEU A 201 -8.37 6.88 1.76
C LEU A 201 -9.51 7.61 1.03
N LEU A 202 -10.69 7.00 0.94
CA LEU A 202 -11.85 7.67 0.36
C LEU A 202 -12.27 8.89 1.16
N GLN A 203 -12.16 8.84 2.50
CA GLN A 203 -12.43 9.97 3.37
C GLN A 203 -11.40 11.10 3.15
N LEU A 204 -10.10 10.78 3.09
CA LEU A 204 -9.06 11.77 2.79
C LEU A 204 -9.23 12.45 1.42
N LEU A 205 -9.64 11.68 0.40
CA LEU A 205 -10.00 12.21 -0.92
C LEU A 205 -11.22 13.15 -0.86
N ARG A 206 -12.20 12.84 0.00
CA ARG A 206 -13.37 13.70 0.22
C ARG A 206 -12.99 14.99 0.94
N ASP A 207 -12.03 14.92 1.85
CA ASP A 207 -11.56 16.05 2.65
C ASP A 207 -10.54 16.93 1.91
N GLY A 208 -10.25 16.62 0.64
CA GLY A 208 -9.36 17.42 -0.21
C GLY A 208 -7.87 17.25 0.09
N ALA A 209 -7.47 16.18 0.78
CA ALA A 209 -6.06 15.94 1.15
C ALA A 209 -5.10 15.85 -0.07
N PHE A 210 -5.67 15.56 -1.25
CA PHE A 210 -4.96 15.37 -2.51
C PHE A 210 -5.28 16.44 -3.56
N ASP A 211 -5.85 17.58 -3.16
CA ASP A 211 -6.24 18.65 -4.09
C ASP A 211 -5.06 19.49 -4.59
N ASP A 212 -3.85 19.26 -4.06
CA ASP A 212 -2.63 19.91 -4.52
C ASP A 212 -2.29 19.49 -5.97
N PRO A 213 -2.25 20.43 -6.93
CA PRO A 213 -1.83 20.18 -8.31
C PRO A 213 -0.44 19.53 -8.45
N GLY A 214 0.40 19.62 -7.42
CA GLY A 214 1.73 19.03 -7.34
C GLY A 214 1.76 17.57 -6.88
N TYR A 215 0.63 16.95 -6.54
CA TYR A 215 0.58 15.56 -6.06
C TYR A 215 0.97 14.56 -7.16
N ARG A 216 2.18 13.98 -7.04
CA ARG A 216 2.80 13.16 -8.09
C ARG A 216 2.32 11.70 -8.11
N ASP A 217 1.69 11.23 -7.04
CA ASP A 217 1.35 9.81 -6.83
C ASP A 217 -0.13 9.48 -7.07
N ILE A 218 -0.84 10.33 -7.82
CA ILE A 218 -2.25 10.12 -8.11
C ILE A 218 -2.52 8.77 -8.80
N GLU A 219 -1.61 8.34 -9.69
CA GLU A 219 -1.79 7.06 -10.38
C GLU A 219 -1.53 5.86 -9.46
N ALA A 220 -0.58 5.97 -8.52
CA ALA A 220 -0.37 4.95 -7.49
C ALA A 220 -1.60 4.84 -6.56
N LEU A 221 -2.20 5.97 -6.20
CA LEU A 221 -3.44 6.01 -5.42
C LEU A 221 -4.59 5.30 -6.15
N ARG A 222 -4.79 5.61 -7.43
CA ARG A 222 -5.82 4.98 -8.27
C ARG A 222 -5.62 3.48 -8.42
N ALA A 223 -4.38 3.05 -8.65
CA ALA A 223 -4.02 1.63 -8.72
C ALA A 223 -4.28 0.92 -7.39
N HIS A 224 -4.00 1.57 -6.27
CA HIS A 224 -4.26 1.01 -4.95
C HIS A 224 -5.77 0.88 -4.67
N LEU A 225 -6.58 1.88 -5.00
CA LEU A 225 -8.05 1.81 -4.90
C LEU A 225 -8.60 0.64 -5.74
N ALA A 226 -8.12 0.47 -6.96
CA ALA A 226 -8.50 -0.66 -7.80
C ALA A 226 -8.13 -2.01 -7.16
N GLN A 227 -6.93 -2.11 -6.59
CA GLN A 227 -6.48 -3.33 -5.92
C GLN A 227 -7.31 -3.66 -4.67
N LEU A 228 -7.70 -2.65 -3.89
CA LEU A 228 -8.60 -2.81 -2.74
C LEU A 228 -9.99 -3.26 -3.18
N ALA A 229 -10.58 -2.60 -4.19
CA ALA A 229 -11.90 -2.97 -4.72
C ALA A 229 -11.91 -4.37 -5.37
N LYS A 230 -10.77 -4.85 -5.88
CA LYS A 230 -10.63 -6.22 -6.36
C LYS A 230 -10.63 -7.24 -5.22
N ASN A 231 -10.01 -6.91 -4.09
CA ASN A 231 -9.81 -7.84 -2.99
C ASN A 231 -10.95 -7.83 -1.98
N HIS A 232 -11.68 -6.71 -1.88
CA HIS A 232 -12.71 -6.51 -0.86
C HIS A 232 -14.04 -6.04 -1.45
N ILE A 233 -15.05 -6.90 -1.34
CA ILE A 233 -16.35 -6.69 -1.99
C ILE A 233 -17.16 -5.56 -1.36
N GLU A 234 -17.04 -5.36 -0.03
CA GLU A 234 -17.75 -4.28 0.67
C GLU A 234 -17.17 -2.92 0.30
N PHE A 235 -15.84 -2.77 0.31
CA PHE A 235 -15.17 -1.55 -0.14
C PHE A 235 -15.51 -1.21 -1.61
N ARG A 236 -15.60 -2.24 -2.46
CA ARG A 236 -16.06 -2.06 -3.83
C ARG A 236 -17.50 -1.55 -3.90
N ALA A 237 -18.40 -2.10 -3.10
CA ALA A 237 -19.79 -1.63 -3.03
C ALA A 237 -19.85 -0.16 -2.57
N ASP A 238 -19.05 0.23 -1.58
CA ASP A 238 -18.93 1.61 -1.13
C ASP A 238 -18.47 2.53 -2.27
N MET A 239 -17.43 2.16 -3.03
CA MET A 239 -16.95 2.94 -4.17
C MET A 239 -18.02 3.13 -5.25
N LEU A 240 -18.75 2.06 -5.58
CA LEU A 240 -19.84 2.12 -6.56
C LEU A 240 -20.98 3.02 -6.08
N GLY A 241 -21.41 2.87 -4.83
CA GLY A 241 -22.47 3.70 -4.23
C GLY A 241 -22.07 5.17 -4.11
N LEU A 242 -20.79 5.47 -3.86
CA LEU A 242 -20.31 6.85 -3.90
C LEU A 242 -20.39 7.44 -5.31
N LEU A 243 -19.97 6.70 -6.33
CA LEU A 243 -19.98 7.20 -7.71
C LEU A 243 -21.38 7.54 -8.21
N GLU A 244 -22.43 6.87 -7.70
CA GLU A 244 -23.82 7.17 -8.06
C GLU A 244 -24.22 8.62 -7.74
N HIS A 245 -23.65 9.19 -6.68
CA HIS A 245 -24.03 10.51 -6.14
C HIS A 245 -23.01 11.62 -6.47
N LEU A 246 -21.81 11.28 -6.93
CA LEU A 246 -20.73 12.23 -7.16
C LEU A 246 -20.78 12.85 -8.56
N ASP A 247 -20.70 14.17 -8.66
CA ASP A 247 -20.47 14.86 -9.94
C ASP A 247 -19.00 14.82 -10.37
N LYS A 248 -18.52 15.82 -11.12
CA LYS A 248 -17.11 15.92 -11.52
C LYS A 248 -16.28 16.41 -10.33
N GLY A 249 -15.13 15.78 -10.09
CA GLY A 249 -14.22 16.14 -8.99
C GLY A 249 -13.10 15.12 -8.82
N ILE A 250 -12.17 15.40 -7.90
CA ILE A 250 -10.98 14.55 -7.68
C ILE A 250 -11.38 13.17 -7.16
N LEU A 251 -12.28 13.11 -6.16
CA LEU A 251 -12.81 11.84 -5.66
C LEU A 251 -13.49 11.02 -6.77
N ALA A 252 -14.35 11.65 -7.58
CA ALA A 252 -15.02 10.98 -8.69
C ALA A 252 -14.02 10.48 -9.74
N SER A 253 -13.00 11.29 -10.08
CA SER A 253 -11.93 10.90 -11.01
C SER A 253 -11.09 9.75 -10.47
N ALA A 254 -10.80 9.72 -9.17
CA ALA A 254 -10.05 8.64 -8.54
C ALA A 254 -10.83 7.32 -8.58
N ILE A 255 -12.12 7.35 -8.22
CA ILE A 255 -13.02 6.18 -8.28
C ILE A 255 -13.18 5.72 -9.74
N GLU A 256 -13.48 6.63 -10.65
CA GLU A 256 -13.66 6.34 -12.07
C GLU A 256 -12.44 5.61 -12.64
N ARG A 257 -11.24 6.16 -12.38
CA ARG A 257 -9.99 5.59 -12.88
C ARG A 257 -9.70 4.22 -12.29
N ALA A 258 -10.03 3.99 -11.01
CA ALA A 258 -9.93 2.69 -10.38
C ALA A 258 -10.90 1.65 -11.00
N LEU A 259 -12.15 2.03 -11.26
CA LEU A 259 -13.14 1.16 -11.92
C LEU A 259 -12.75 0.83 -13.38
N LEU A 260 -12.16 1.79 -14.10
CA LEU A 260 -11.58 1.57 -15.43
C LEU A 260 -10.44 0.54 -15.40
N MET A 261 -9.75 0.37 -14.28
CA MET A 261 -8.68 -0.62 -14.12
C MET A 261 -9.20 -2.02 -13.77
N LEU A 262 -10.34 -2.12 -13.06
CA LEU A 262 -11.00 -3.39 -12.76
C LEU A 262 -11.54 -4.08 -14.02
N SER A 263 -12.12 -3.28 -14.93
CA SER A 263 -12.59 -3.73 -16.24
C SER A 263 -13.53 -4.94 -16.18
N ASP A 264 -14.47 -4.94 -15.24
CA ASP A 264 -15.53 -5.95 -15.17
C ASP A 264 -16.91 -5.36 -15.49
N THR A 265 -17.91 -6.22 -15.65
CA THR A 265 -19.27 -5.82 -16.06
C THR A 265 -19.90 -4.78 -15.14
N GLU A 266 -19.84 -4.96 -13.82
CA GLU A 266 -20.47 -4.01 -12.88
C GLU A 266 -19.75 -2.66 -12.88
N SER A 267 -18.42 -2.67 -12.96
CA SER A 267 -17.61 -1.45 -13.05
C SER A 267 -17.94 -0.67 -14.33
N ILE A 268 -18.05 -1.35 -15.48
CA ILE A 268 -18.41 -0.73 -16.76
C ILE A 268 -19.82 -0.15 -16.71
N LEU A 269 -20.81 -0.90 -16.19
CA LEU A 269 -22.18 -0.42 -16.12
C LEU A 269 -22.35 0.76 -15.17
N SER A 270 -21.63 0.79 -14.05
CA SER A 270 -21.60 1.96 -13.16
C SER A 270 -21.00 3.18 -13.87
N LEU A 271 -19.91 3.00 -14.61
CA LEU A 271 -19.29 4.06 -15.40
C LEU A 271 -20.20 4.57 -16.53
N VAL A 272 -21.00 3.71 -17.16
CA VAL A 272 -22.01 4.13 -18.15
C VAL A 272 -23.01 5.11 -17.54
N ARG A 273 -23.52 4.80 -16.33
CA ARG A 273 -24.43 5.69 -15.59
C ARG A 273 -23.75 7.01 -15.22
N TYR A 274 -22.51 6.93 -14.72
CA TYR A 274 -21.71 8.10 -14.39
C TYR A 274 -21.46 9.01 -15.61
N TYR A 275 -21.10 8.44 -16.76
CA TYR A 275 -20.86 9.19 -17.99
C TYR A 275 -22.13 9.82 -18.52
N ALA A 276 -23.26 9.11 -18.48
CA ALA A 276 -24.56 9.65 -18.88
C ALA A 276 -24.97 10.85 -18.02
N ARG A 277 -24.82 10.75 -16.69
CA ARG A 277 -25.13 11.85 -15.76
C ARG A 277 -24.20 13.05 -15.93
N THR A 278 -22.94 12.83 -16.26
CA THR A 278 -21.92 13.90 -16.39
C THR A 278 -21.73 14.42 -17.82
N GLY A 279 -22.53 13.92 -18.77
CA GLY A 279 -22.52 14.32 -20.18
C GLY A 279 -21.28 13.88 -20.95
N ARG A 280 -20.67 12.75 -20.57
CA ARG A 280 -19.45 12.19 -21.18
C ARG A 280 -19.79 11.10 -22.19
N SER A 281 -18.93 10.96 -23.21
CA SER A 281 -19.03 9.89 -24.21
C SER A 281 -18.56 8.54 -23.65
N GLY A 282 -19.21 7.46 -24.09
CA GLY A 282 -18.82 6.07 -23.87
C GLY A 282 -17.45 5.70 -24.45
N ASP A 283 -16.90 6.50 -25.38
CA ASP A 283 -15.55 6.28 -25.95
C ASP A 283 -14.47 6.19 -24.87
N GLY A 284 -14.65 6.90 -23.75
CA GLY A 284 -13.76 6.84 -22.60
C GLY A 284 -13.72 5.46 -21.91
N LEU A 285 -14.58 4.51 -22.31
CA LEU A 285 -14.63 3.15 -21.79
C LEU A 285 -13.91 2.13 -22.69
N TYR A 286 -13.40 2.54 -23.86
CA TYR A 286 -12.78 1.64 -24.84
C TYR A 286 -11.72 0.72 -24.23
N ILE A 287 -10.77 1.27 -23.44
CA ILE A 287 -9.70 0.46 -22.83
C ILE A 287 -10.28 -0.58 -21.87
N SER A 288 -11.30 -0.22 -21.08
CA SER A 288 -11.94 -1.12 -20.13
C SER A 288 -12.73 -2.22 -20.84
N ILE A 289 -13.45 -1.86 -21.90
CA ILE A 289 -14.20 -2.80 -22.75
C ILE A 289 -13.25 -3.76 -23.48
N ARG A 290 -12.13 -3.27 -24.01
CA ARG A 290 -11.11 -4.13 -24.63
C ARG A 290 -10.51 -5.10 -23.63
N LYS A 291 -10.24 -4.67 -22.39
CA LYS A 291 -9.71 -5.54 -21.33
C LYS A 291 -10.67 -6.64 -20.90
N ILE A 292 -11.99 -6.39 -20.87
CA ILE A 292 -12.96 -7.44 -20.53
C ILE A 292 -13.22 -8.38 -21.70
N ALA A 293 -13.15 -7.87 -22.94
CA ALA A 293 -13.41 -8.64 -24.16
C ALA A 293 -12.20 -9.43 -24.67
N MET A 294 -11.00 -9.20 -24.12
CA MET A 294 -9.77 -9.83 -24.59
C MET A 294 -8.97 -10.43 -23.42
N ASP A 295 -8.49 -11.66 -23.61
CA ASP A 295 -7.51 -12.30 -22.74
C ASP A 295 -6.11 -12.15 -23.36
N GLU A 296 -5.18 -11.54 -22.61
CA GLU A 296 -3.80 -11.33 -23.05
C GLU A 296 -2.89 -12.42 -22.44
N ARG A 297 -2.30 -13.25 -23.29
CA ARG A 297 -1.38 -14.32 -22.85
C ARG A 297 0.02 -14.08 -23.42
N PRO A 298 1.10 -14.34 -22.65
CA PRO A 298 2.45 -14.28 -23.19
C PRO A 298 2.60 -15.19 -24.42
N SER A 299 3.19 -14.66 -25.47
CA SER A 299 3.45 -15.44 -26.68
C SER A 299 4.52 -16.50 -26.42
N ALA A 300 4.20 -17.75 -26.70
CA ALA A 300 5.17 -18.84 -26.66
C ALA A 300 6.25 -18.71 -27.75
N GLN A 301 5.99 -17.91 -28.79
CA GLN A 301 6.81 -17.79 -29.99
C GLN A 301 7.74 -16.58 -29.95
N PHE A 302 7.38 -15.53 -29.19
CA PHE A 302 8.13 -14.28 -29.18
C PHE A 302 8.20 -13.68 -27.77
N SER A 303 9.42 -13.63 -27.22
CA SER A 303 9.67 -13.06 -25.89
C SER A 303 9.24 -11.59 -25.85
N GLY A 304 8.39 -11.25 -24.89
CA GLY A 304 7.88 -9.90 -24.72
C GLY A 304 6.67 -9.53 -25.61
N ALA A 305 6.21 -10.42 -26.49
CA ALA A 305 4.93 -10.25 -27.17
C ALA A 305 3.79 -10.94 -26.41
N VAL A 306 2.57 -10.46 -26.63
CA VAL A 306 1.34 -11.07 -26.15
C VAL A 306 0.47 -11.52 -27.32
N THR A 307 -0.21 -12.64 -27.13
CA THR A 307 -1.28 -13.10 -28.02
C THR A 307 -2.61 -12.75 -27.37
N LEU A 308 -3.50 -12.14 -28.15
CA LEU A 308 -4.82 -11.71 -27.71
C LEU A 308 -5.85 -12.76 -28.11
N PHE A 309 -6.72 -13.16 -27.19
CA PHE A 309 -7.82 -14.09 -27.43
C PHE A 309 -9.16 -13.41 -27.12
N PRO A 310 -10.12 -13.40 -28.04
CA PRO A 310 -11.47 -12.91 -27.75
C PRO A 310 -12.12 -13.72 -26.62
N VAL A 311 -12.77 -13.01 -25.70
CA VAL A 311 -13.49 -13.58 -24.55
C VAL A 311 -14.98 -13.22 -24.66
N PRO A 312 -15.90 -14.18 -24.42
CA PRO A 312 -17.34 -13.90 -24.41
C PRO A 312 -17.70 -12.84 -23.37
N VAL A 313 -18.47 -11.83 -23.80
CA VAL A 313 -18.96 -10.74 -22.93
C VAL A 313 -20.50 -10.68 -22.96
N ASP A 314 -21.14 -11.85 -23.03
CA ASP A 314 -22.60 -12.00 -23.19
C ASP A 314 -23.40 -11.22 -22.15
N ASP A 315 -22.99 -11.28 -20.87
CA ASP A 315 -23.71 -10.59 -19.79
C ASP A 315 -23.64 -9.06 -19.93
N LEU A 316 -22.44 -8.54 -20.21
CA LEU A 316 -22.23 -7.12 -20.41
C LEU A 316 -23.04 -6.62 -21.61
N ARG A 317 -22.96 -7.33 -22.75
CA ARG A 317 -23.71 -6.96 -23.96
C ARG A 317 -25.21 -7.01 -23.74
N ARG A 318 -25.73 -8.04 -23.07
CA ARG A 318 -27.16 -8.16 -22.75
C ARG A 318 -27.64 -6.98 -21.91
N ARG A 319 -26.88 -6.61 -20.87
CA ARG A 319 -27.24 -5.52 -19.95
C ARG A 319 -27.11 -4.14 -20.60
N LEU A 320 -26.05 -3.91 -21.38
CA LEU A 320 -25.91 -2.71 -22.19
C LEU A 320 -27.04 -2.60 -23.22
N PHE A 321 -27.44 -3.70 -23.84
CA PHE A 321 -28.56 -3.72 -24.78
C PHE A 321 -29.88 -3.37 -24.10
N SER A 322 -30.15 -3.94 -22.92
CA SER A 322 -31.31 -3.55 -22.11
C SER A 322 -31.32 -2.05 -21.78
N LEU A 323 -30.16 -1.45 -21.47
CA LEU A 323 -30.03 0.00 -21.26
C LEU A 323 -30.23 0.80 -22.54
N ALA A 324 -29.70 0.32 -23.67
CA ALA A 324 -29.82 1.00 -24.97
C ALA A 324 -31.26 1.09 -25.50
N LEU A 325 -32.13 0.19 -25.03
CA LEU A 325 -33.56 0.16 -25.34
C LEU A 325 -34.39 1.14 -24.50
N THR A 326 -33.86 1.70 -23.43
CA THR A 326 -34.57 2.68 -22.61
C THR A 326 -34.58 4.07 -23.29
N GLN A 327 -35.40 4.98 -22.75
CA GLN A 327 -35.39 6.40 -23.11
C GLN A 327 -34.61 7.26 -22.11
N THR A 328 -33.69 6.66 -21.35
CA THR A 328 -32.86 7.39 -20.37
C THR A 328 -31.62 7.99 -21.02
N SER A 329 -30.95 8.92 -20.33
CA SER A 329 -29.66 9.47 -20.77
C SER A 329 -28.57 8.39 -20.93
N GLU A 330 -28.71 7.27 -20.23
CA GLU A 330 -27.79 6.13 -20.27
C GLU A 330 -27.83 5.40 -21.62
N ALA A 331 -28.97 5.43 -22.32
CA ALA A 331 -29.16 4.71 -23.57
C ALA A 331 -28.15 5.11 -24.65
N GLY A 332 -27.78 6.40 -24.72
CA GLY A 332 -26.78 6.89 -25.66
C GLY A 332 -25.38 6.32 -25.39
N VAL A 333 -24.94 6.35 -24.13
CA VAL A 333 -23.65 5.80 -23.71
C VAL A 333 -23.62 4.27 -23.88
N ALA A 334 -24.72 3.59 -23.57
CA ALA A 334 -24.84 2.14 -23.74
C ALA A 334 -24.74 1.71 -25.22
N ARG A 335 -25.37 2.46 -26.14
CA ARG A 335 -25.22 2.22 -27.60
C ARG A 335 -23.79 2.39 -28.07
N GLN A 336 -23.09 3.44 -27.59
CA GLN A 336 -21.67 3.64 -27.90
C GLN A 336 -20.83 2.47 -27.39
N CYS A 337 -21.06 2.00 -26.17
CA CYS A 337 -20.35 0.84 -25.62
C CYS A 337 -20.56 -0.43 -26.45
N LEU A 338 -21.79 -0.69 -26.89
CA LEU A 338 -22.07 -1.83 -27.76
C LEU A 338 -21.37 -1.69 -29.12
N ALA A 339 -21.31 -0.48 -29.69
CA ALA A 339 -20.58 -0.23 -30.93
C ALA A 339 -19.06 -0.45 -30.76
N LEU A 340 -18.49 -0.06 -29.61
CA LEU A 340 -17.09 -0.35 -29.28
C LEU A 340 -16.83 -1.85 -29.15
N ILE A 341 -17.74 -2.62 -28.54
CA ILE A 341 -17.62 -4.08 -28.47
C ILE A 341 -17.65 -4.69 -29.87
N ASP A 342 -18.60 -4.29 -30.72
CA ASP A 342 -18.67 -4.78 -32.09
C ASP A 342 -17.41 -4.41 -32.90
N GLY A 343 -16.87 -3.20 -32.73
CA GLY A 343 -15.59 -2.81 -33.33
C GLY A 343 -14.41 -3.67 -32.86
N ILE A 344 -14.31 -3.96 -31.56
CA ILE A 344 -13.28 -4.88 -31.03
C ILE A 344 -13.43 -6.28 -31.63
N ARG A 345 -14.67 -6.75 -31.84
CA ARG A 345 -14.93 -8.05 -32.48
C ARG A 345 -14.57 -8.08 -33.96
N ASP A 346 -14.75 -6.97 -34.66
CA ASP A 346 -14.34 -6.85 -36.06
C ASP A 346 -12.80 -6.80 -36.18
N ASP A 347 -12.12 -6.12 -35.25
CA ASP A 347 -10.66 -5.96 -35.25
C ASP A 347 -9.91 -7.24 -34.80
N TYR A 348 -10.42 -7.92 -33.77
CA TYR A 348 -9.72 -9.01 -33.09
C TYR A 348 -10.41 -10.38 -33.22
N GLY A 349 -11.55 -10.44 -33.91
CA GLY A 349 -12.39 -11.62 -34.02
C GLY A 349 -13.38 -11.76 -32.87
N TYR A 350 -14.29 -12.72 -33.00
CA TYR A 350 -15.34 -12.97 -32.00
C TYR A 350 -15.22 -14.38 -31.41
N PRO A 351 -15.64 -14.58 -30.15
CA PRO A 351 -15.71 -15.91 -29.55
C PRO A 351 -16.79 -16.76 -30.22
N GLU A 352 -16.48 -18.02 -30.55
CA GLU A 352 -17.45 -18.92 -31.21
C GLU A 352 -18.70 -19.19 -30.36
N SER A 353 -18.57 -19.15 -29.03
CA SER A 353 -19.67 -19.37 -28.10
C SER A 353 -20.63 -18.19 -27.96
N GLU A 354 -20.26 -17.02 -28.47
CA GLU A 354 -21.01 -15.78 -28.28
C GLU A 354 -21.89 -15.45 -29.49
N ALA A 355 -23.19 -15.28 -29.25
CA ALA A 355 -24.14 -14.92 -30.30
C ALA A 355 -23.85 -13.53 -30.90
N ARG A 356 -24.14 -13.35 -32.20
CA ARG A 356 -24.03 -12.04 -32.84
C ARG A 356 -24.98 -11.02 -32.23
N HIS A 357 -26.19 -11.44 -31.85
CA HIS A 357 -27.19 -10.57 -31.23
C HIS A 357 -26.96 -10.48 -29.70
N PRO A 358 -26.92 -9.28 -29.08
CA PRO A 358 -26.71 -9.10 -27.64
C PRO A 358 -27.75 -9.78 -26.74
N ASP A 359 -29.04 -9.74 -27.12
CA ASP A 359 -30.11 -10.47 -26.44
C ASP A 359 -31.23 -10.92 -27.39
N ILE A 360 -31.11 -12.13 -27.96
CA ILE A 360 -32.10 -12.65 -28.92
C ILE A 360 -33.50 -12.72 -28.30
N ARG A 361 -33.61 -12.94 -26.99
CA ARG A 361 -34.89 -13.11 -26.29
C ARG A 361 -35.66 -11.80 -26.15
N SER A 362 -35.00 -10.66 -26.33
CA SER A 362 -35.64 -9.34 -26.30
C SER A 362 -36.66 -9.12 -27.42
N GLY A 363 -36.55 -9.85 -28.54
CA GLY A 363 -37.35 -9.64 -29.74
C GLY A 363 -37.07 -8.31 -30.47
N GLN A 364 -36.11 -7.52 -29.99
CA GLN A 364 -35.68 -6.26 -30.62
C GLN A 364 -34.61 -6.52 -31.68
N PRO A 365 -34.48 -5.68 -32.70
CA PRO A 365 -33.45 -5.87 -33.74
C PRO A 365 -32.04 -5.51 -33.25
N TRP A 366 -31.03 -6.18 -33.81
CA TRP A 366 -29.62 -5.79 -33.73
C TRP A 366 -28.98 -5.82 -35.13
N PRO A 367 -28.25 -4.78 -35.57
CA PRO A 367 -27.97 -3.53 -34.87
C PRO A 367 -29.23 -2.70 -34.59
N LEU A 368 -29.22 -1.89 -33.52
CA LEU A 368 -30.29 -0.93 -33.28
C LEU A 368 -30.28 0.10 -34.42
N LEU A 369 -31.38 0.19 -35.16
CA LEU A 369 -31.52 1.20 -36.20
C LEU A 369 -31.61 2.58 -35.55
N ALA A 370 -30.87 3.56 -36.09
CA ALA A 370 -31.04 4.94 -35.66
C ALA A 370 -32.51 5.36 -35.88
N PRO A 371 -33.12 6.13 -34.96
CA PRO A 371 -34.46 6.65 -35.20
C PRO A 371 -34.44 7.44 -36.51
N ALA A 372 -35.42 7.18 -37.38
CA ALA A 372 -35.59 7.93 -38.62
C ALA A 372 -35.66 9.43 -38.28
N ALA A 373 -34.80 10.22 -38.95
CA ALA A 373 -34.63 11.66 -38.72
C ALA A 373 -35.92 12.46 -38.97
#